data_AF-A0A1S1EKE9-F1
#
_entry.id   AF-A0A1S1EKE9-F1
#
_cell.length_a   1.000
_cell.length_b   1.000
_cell.length_c   1.000
_cell.angle_alpha   90.00
_cell.angle_beta   90.00
_cell.angle_gamma   90.00
#
_symmetry.space_group_name_H-M   'P 1'
#
loop_
_entity.id
_entity.type
_entity.pdbx_description
1 polymer ?
#
loop_
_entity_poly.entity_id
_entity_poly.type
_entity_poly.pdbx_seq_one_letter_code
_entity_poly.pdbx_strand_id
1 'polypeptide(L)'
;MLADIARFADDHTGPVLDTAGTVRQARRGYVQRLGDPKDKLGLKANLLESRLFVFTATGWLAPVEGPEHDGAYQLNVARLQRLLDATEAAMATGQPDAHAIAEADRELPGDFDGQAPDLAEQVDRLLVRNPAT
;
A
#
# COMPACT_ATOMS: atom_id res chain seq x y z
N MET A 1 2.12 7.12 8.89
CA MET A 1 1.40 7.87 7.84
C MET A 1 1.11 7.00 6.63
N LEU A 2 2.08 6.58 5.82
CA LEU A 2 1.81 5.57 4.77
C LEU A 2 1.27 4.26 5.37
N ALA A 3 1.87 3.81 6.47
CA ALA A 3 1.35 2.66 7.24
C ALA A 3 -0.08 2.87 7.78
N ASP A 4 -0.51 4.12 8.00
CA ASP A 4 -1.89 4.39 8.43
C ASP A 4 -2.86 4.36 7.24
N ILE A 5 -2.43 4.79 6.06
CA ILE A 5 -3.18 4.64 4.80
C ILE A 5 -3.30 3.16 4.43
N ALA A 6 -2.21 2.40 4.55
CA ALA A 6 -2.15 0.98 4.23
C ALA A 6 -3.11 0.12 5.07
N ARG A 7 -3.48 0.57 6.28
CA ARG A 7 -4.50 -0.11 7.10
C ARG A 7 -5.91 -0.08 6.49
N PHE A 8 -6.17 0.86 5.58
CA PHE A 8 -7.45 0.97 4.87
C PHE A 8 -7.43 0.29 3.51
N ALA A 9 -6.29 -0.30 3.12
CA ALA A 9 -6.17 -1.00 1.87
C ALA A 9 -6.61 -2.46 2.00
N ASP A 10 -7.24 -2.97 0.95
CA ASP A 10 -7.51 -4.40 0.83
C ASP A 10 -6.19 -5.18 0.81
N ASP A 11 -6.08 -6.23 1.63
CA ASP A 11 -4.94 -7.14 1.71
C ASP A 11 -5.09 -8.38 0.79
N HIS A 12 -6.31 -8.61 0.28
CA HIS A 12 -6.65 -9.69 -0.62
C HIS A 12 -7.52 -9.22 -1.78
N THR A 13 -7.64 -10.08 -2.80
CA THR A 13 -8.58 -9.91 -3.91
C THR A 13 -9.68 -10.96 -3.77
N GLY A 14 -10.94 -10.53 -3.70
CA GLY A 14 -12.06 -11.42 -3.43
C GLY A 14 -13.32 -10.68 -2.95
N PRO A 15 -14.44 -11.38 -2.72
CA PRO A 15 -15.63 -10.75 -2.16
C PRO A 15 -15.41 -10.34 -0.69
N VAL A 16 -15.68 -9.07 -0.37
CA VAL A 16 -15.61 -8.51 0.98
C VAL A 16 -16.91 -7.78 1.32
N LEU A 17 -17.29 -7.79 2.60
CA LEU A 17 -18.38 -6.97 3.12
C LEU A 17 -17.80 -5.60 3.52
N ASP A 18 -18.30 -4.52 2.93
CA ASP A 18 -17.90 -3.18 3.31
C ASP A 18 -18.57 -2.69 4.60
N THR A 19 -18.14 -1.54 5.10
CA THR A 19 -18.66 -0.95 6.34
C THR A 19 -20.12 -0.49 6.25
N ALA A 20 -20.68 -0.36 5.04
CA ALA A 20 -22.08 -0.08 4.79
C ALA A 20 -22.93 -1.38 4.70
N GLY A 21 -22.32 -2.55 4.88
CA GLY A 21 -22.99 -3.84 4.79
C GLY A 21 -23.24 -4.30 3.35
N THR A 22 -22.54 -3.72 2.37
CA THR A 22 -22.64 -4.09 0.96
C THR A 22 -21.49 -5.01 0.58
N VAL A 23 -21.77 -6.03 -0.24
CA VAL A 23 -20.72 -6.90 -0.79
C VAL A 23 -20.05 -6.18 -1.96
N ARG A 24 -18.73 -6.03 -1.90
CA ARG A 24 -17.90 -5.52 -3.00
C ARG A 24 -16.76 -6.48 -3.31
N GLN A 25 -16.18 -6.34 -4.51
CA GLN A 25 -14.96 -7.04 -4.85
C GLN A 25 -13.76 -6.26 -4.29
N ALA A 26 -13.06 -6.83 -3.31
CA ALA A 26 -11.76 -6.37 -2.84
C ALA A 26 -10.70 -6.50 -3.93
N ARG A 27 -9.76 -5.56 -3.96
CA ARG A 27 -8.61 -5.54 -4.87
C ARG A 27 -7.37 -5.16 -4.09
N ARG A 28 -6.36 -6.02 -4.02
CA ARG A 28 -5.15 -5.73 -3.22
C ARG A 28 -4.59 -4.32 -3.44
N GLY A 29 -4.34 -3.61 -2.34
CA GLY A 29 -3.85 -2.23 -2.34
C GLY A 29 -4.93 -1.17 -2.59
N TYR A 30 -6.18 -1.55 -2.86
CA TYR A 30 -7.29 -0.61 -3.06
C TYR A 30 -7.75 -0.04 -1.72
N VAL A 31 -7.75 1.28 -1.62
CA VAL A 31 -8.20 2.07 -0.47
C VAL A 31 -9.52 2.73 -0.84
N GLN A 32 -10.62 2.18 -0.33
CA GLN A 32 -11.96 2.67 -0.68
C GLN A 32 -12.22 4.08 -0.11
N ARG A 33 -11.93 4.29 1.18
CA ARG A 33 -12.05 5.59 1.87
C ARG A 33 -11.11 5.66 3.06
N LEU A 34 -10.58 6.84 3.34
CA LEU A 34 -9.73 7.12 4.51
C LEU A 34 -10.58 7.53 5.74
N GLY A 35 -11.48 6.66 6.18
CA GLY A 35 -12.32 6.87 7.39
C GLY A 35 -13.33 8.05 7.30
N ASP A 36 -14.23 8.15 8.28
CA ASP A 36 -15.23 9.23 8.36
C ASP A 36 -14.66 10.44 9.14
N PRO A 37 -14.74 11.68 8.60
CA PRO A 37 -14.32 12.91 9.28
C PRO A 37 -14.98 13.16 10.64
N LYS A 38 -16.08 12.49 10.96
CA LYS A 38 -16.88 12.74 12.18
C LYS A 38 -16.48 11.91 13.40
N ASP A 39 -15.60 10.92 13.26
CA ASP A 39 -15.08 10.19 14.42
C ASP A 39 -13.95 10.97 15.14
N LYS A 40 -13.50 10.53 16.33
CA LYS A 40 -12.26 11.05 16.98
C LYS A 40 -11.02 10.96 16.06
N LEU A 41 -11.14 10.26 14.93
CA LEU A 41 -10.23 10.14 13.79
C LEU A 41 -10.30 11.31 12.79
N GLY A 42 -11.25 12.25 12.88
CA GLY A 42 -11.41 13.36 11.93
C GLY A 42 -10.19 14.28 11.82
N LEU A 43 -9.44 14.46 12.91
CA LEU A 43 -8.16 15.17 12.89
C LEU A 43 -7.08 14.36 12.15
N LYS A 44 -7.10 13.02 12.27
CA LYS A 44 -6.21 12.12 11.52
C LYS A 44 -6.61 12.03 10.04
N ALA A 45 -7.90 12.03 9.72
CA ALA A 45 -8.40 12.07 8.35
C ALA A 45 -7.97 13.37 7.65
N ASN A 46 -8.14 14.53 8.30
CA ASN A 46 -7.65 15.82 7.77
C ASN A 46 -6.10 15.87 7.65
N LEU A 47 -5.37 15.26 8.59
CA LEU A 47 -3.91 15.16 8.52
C LEU A 47 -3.46 14.21 7.40
N LEU A 48 -4.23 13.14 7.14
CA LEU A 48 -3.99 12.20 6.06
C LEU A 48 -4.31 12.84 4.72
N GLU A 49 -5.44 13.53 4.58
CA GLU A 49 -5.81 14.28 3.36
C GLU A 49 -4.79 15.36 3.02
N SER A 50 -4.36 16.17 4.00
CA SER A 50 -3.34 17.20 3.77
C SER A 50 -1.96 16.65 3.37
N ARG A 51 -1.75 15.33 3.47
CA ARG A 51 -0.51 14.65 3.10
C ARG A 51 -0.70 13.58 2.01
N LEU A 52 -1.93 13.32 1.58
CA LEU A 52 -2.22 12.46 0.42
C LEU A 52 -1.47 12.96 -0.81
N PHE A 53 -1.43 14.29 -1.00
CA PHE A 53 -0.70 14.89 -2.12
C PHE A 53 0.77 14.46 -2.15
N VAL A 54 1.42 14.25 -1.00
CA VAL A 54 2.82 13.80 -0.95
C VAL A 54 2.92 12.37 -1.47
N PHE A 55 2.00 11.49 -1.06
CA PHE A 55 2.01 10.09 -1.48
C PHE A 55 1.58 9.91 -2.94
N THR A 56 0.71 10.78 -3.45
CA THR A 56 0.41 10.85 -4.88
C THR A 56 1.60 11.42 -5.66
N ALA A 57 2.20 12.51 -5.22
CA ALA A 57 3.36 13.13 -5.89
C ALA A 57 4.62 12.26 -5.86
N THR A 58 4.74 11.37 -4.86
CA THR A 58 5.86 10.43 -4.74
C THR A 58 5.55 9.07 -5.36
N GLY A 59 4.36 8.84 -5.92
CA GLY A 59 4.04 7.59 -6.61
C GLY A 59 3.71 6.40 -5.73
N TRP A 60 3.40 6.63 -4.45
CA TRP A 60 2.91 5.60 -3.53
C TRP A 60 1.40 5.36 -3.66
N LEU A 61 0.67 6.35 -4.13
CA LEU A 61 -0.78 6.31 -4.34
C LEU A 61 -1.13 6.84 -5.73
N ALA A 62 -2.06 6.17 -6.39
CA ALA A 62 -2.74 6.71 -7.57
C ALA A 62 -4.25 6.81 -7.29
N PRO A 63 -4.94 7.88 -7.70
CA PRO A 63 -6.40 7.92 -7.66
C PRO A 63 -6.96 6.83 -8.59
N VAL A 64 -8.06 6.21 -8.19
CA VAL A 64 -8.75 5.24 -9.06
C VAL A 64 -9.83 5.98 -9.85
N GLU A 65 -9.77 5.88 -11.18
CA GLU A 65 -10.73 6.55 -12.06
C GLU A 65 -12.10 5.85 -12.04
N GLY A 66 -13.16 6.62 -12.26
CA GLY A 66 -14.54 6.14 -12.37
C GLY A 66 -15.45 6.68 -11.25
N PRO A 67 -16.73 7.00 -11.55
CA PRO A 67 -17.67 7.54 -10.55
C PRO A 67 -17.98 6.57 -9.40
N GLU A 68 -17.83 5.26 -9.62
CA GLU A 68 -17.97 4.21 -8.62
C GLU A 68 -16.79 4.15 -7.62
N HIS A 69 -15.69 4.83 -7.95
CA HIS A 69 -14.44 4.88 -7.21
C HIS A 69 -14.17 6.26 -6.62
N ASP A 70 -15.20 7.11 -6.49
CA ASP A 70 -15.06 8.47 -6.00
C ASP A 70 -14.35 8.52 -4.63
N GLY A 71 -13.22 9.24 -4.58
CA GLY A 71 -12.35 9.36 -3.41
C GLY A 71 -11.47 8.14 -3.10
N ALA A 72 -11.43 7.12 -3.96
CA ALA A 72 -10.62 5.92 -3.78
C ALA A 72 -9.21 6.06 -4.36
N TYR A 73 -8.28 5.31 -3.77
CA TYR A 73 -6.87 5.28 -4.17
C TYR A 73 -6.38 3.85 -4.31
N GLN A 74 -5.34 3.67 -5.12
CA GLN A 74 -4.60 2.42 -5.26
C GLN A 74 -3.19 2.61 -4.68
N LEU A 75 -2.77 1.72 -3.80
CA LEU A 75 -1.39 1.65 -3.32
C LEU A 75 -0.48 1.01 -4.39
N ASN A 76 0.74 1.54 -4.48
CA ASN A 76 1.79 0.98 -5.31
C ASN A 76 2.40 -0.27 -4.66
N VAL A 77 1.67 -1.39 -4.73
CA VAL A 77 2.10 -2.68 -4.17
C VAL A 77 3.28 -3.27 -4.96
N ALA A 78 3.40 -2.95 -6.26
CA ALA A 78 4.55 -3.34 -7.09
C ALA A 78 5.86 -2.70 -6.59
N ARG A 79 5.84 -1.42 -6.21
CA ARG A 79 6.98 -0.76 -5.57
C ARG A 79 7.30 -1.37 -4.20
N LEU A 80 6.28 -1.68 -3.40
CA LEU A 80 6.49 -2.36 -2.12
C LEU A 80 7.18 -3.73 -2.31
N GLN A 81 6.74 -4.53 -3.29
CA GLN A 81 7.38 -5.79 -3.67
C GLN A 81 8.88 -5.60 -3.95
N ARG A 82 9.24 -4.61 -4.79
CA ARG A 82 10.65 -4.34 -5.12
C ARG A 82 11.49 -3.98 -3.90
N LEU A 83 10.93 -3.23 -2.96
CA LEU A 83 11.60 -2.88 -1.70
C LEU A 83 11.81 -4.10 -0.80
N LEU A 84 10.81 -5.00 -0.74
CA LEU A 84 10.93 -6.26 -0.01
C LEU A 84 11.97 -7.18 -0.66
N ASP A 85 12.03 -7.24 -2.00
CA ASP A 85 13.05 -8.01 -2.74
C ASP A 85 14.47 -7.50 -2.46
N ALA A 86 14.68 -6.18 -2.51
CA ALA A 86 15.96 -5.56 -2.18
C ALA A 86 16.37 -5.85 -0.72
N THR A 87 15.40 -5.83 0.20
CA THR A 87 15.62 -6.16 1.61
C THR A 87 15.98 -7.63 1.80
N GLU A 88 15.27 -8.54 1.13
CA GLU A 88 15.56 -9.98 1.17
C GLU A 88 16.95 -10.29 0.62
N ALA A 89 17.34 -9.65 -0.49
CA ALA A 89 18.67 -9.79 -1.09
C ALA A 89 19.78 -9.26 -0.17
N ALA A 90 19.56 -8.10 0.46
CA ALA A 90 20.50 -7.54 1.44
C ALA A 90 20.70 -8.48 2.64
N MET A 91 19.64 -9.12 3.13
CA MET A 91 19.75 -10.09 4.22
C MET A 91 20.47 -11.37 3.80
N ALA A 92 20.23 -11.86 2.59
CA ALA A 92 20.89 -13.06 2.07
C ALA A 92 22.42 -12.86 1.90
N THR A 93 22.83 -11.64 1.57
CA THR A 93 24.25 -11.28 1.37
C THR A 93 24.92 -10.73 2.64
N GLY A 94 24.13 -10.35 3.64
CA GLY A 94 24.60 -9.70 4.87
C GLY A 94 25.11 -8.26 4.65
N GLN A 95 24.91 -7.68 3.47
CA GLN A 95 25.32 -6.33 3.13
C GLN A 95 24.15 -5.53 2.54
N PRO A 96 23.77 -4.39 3.16
CA PRO A 96 22.76 -3.53 2.58
C PRO A 96 23.29 -2.83 1.33
N ASP A 97 22.59 -3.00 0.21
CA ASP A 97 22.84 -2.25 -1.02
C ASP A 97 21.91 -1.03 -1.05
N ALA A 98 22.45 0.12 -0.63
CA ALA A 98 21.72 1.39 -0.62
C ALA A 98 21.29 1.84 -2.04
N HIS A 99 22.04 1.46 -3.08
CA HIS A 99 21.68 1.77 -4.45
C HIS A 99 20.50 0.93 -4.90
N ALA A 100 20.51 -0.39 -4.63
CA ALA A 100 19.39 -1.27 -4.94
C ALA A 100 18.09 -0.83 -4.22
N ILE A 101 18.19 -0.40 -2.96
CA ILE A 101 17.04 0.13 -2.22
C ILE A 101 16.53 1.44 -2.85
N ALA A 102 17.43 2.37 -3.21
CA ALA A 102 17.03 3.62 -3.84
C ALA A 102 16.39 3.41 -5.22
N GLU A 103 16.89 2.46 -6.01
CA GLU A 103 16.32 2.11 -7.31
C GLU A 103 14.94 1.44 -7.16
N ALA A 104 14.78 0.59 -6.14
CA ALA A 104 13.51 -0.05 -5.78
C ALA A 104 12.47 0.96 -5.27
N ASP A 105 12.91 2.00 -4.56
CA ASP A 105 12.06 3.07 -4.00
C ASP A 105 11.60 4.11 -5.05
N ARG A 106 11.53 3.75 -6.33
CA ARG A 106 10.99 4.62 -7.37
C ARG A 106 9.69 4.06 -7.93
N GLU A 107 8.80 4.96 -8.29
CA GLU A 107 7.68 4.64 -9.16
C GLU A 107 8.19 4.29 -10.55
N LEU A 108 7.67 3.19 -11.11
CA LEU A 108 7.96 2.75 -12.47
C LEU A 108 6.68 2.77 -13.32
N PRO A 109 6.80 2.98 -14.65
CA PRO A 109 5.67 2.84 -15.55
C PRO A 109 5.00 1.46 -15.41
N GLY A 110 3.68 1.44 -15.25
CA GLY A 110 2.90 0.21 -15.13
C GLY A 110 2.71 -0.32 -13.71
N ASP A 111 3.24 0.37 -12.69
CA ASP A 111 3.07 -0.03 -11.28
C ASP A 111 1.60 -0.18 -10.83
N PHE A 112 0.69 0.55 -11.48
CA PHE A 112 -0.74 0.56 -11.20
C PHE A 112 -1.60 -0.19 -12.24
N ASP A 113 -1.00 -0.63 -13.35
CA ASP A 113 -1.74 -1.18 -14.50
C ASP A 113 -2.07 -2.68 -14.35
N GLY A 114 -1.41 -3.34 -13.41
CA GLY A 114 -1.51 -4.79 -13.17
C GLY A 114 -2.26 -5.16 -11.90
N GLN A 115 -2.56 -6.46 -11.77
CA GLN A 115 -3.03 -7.00 -10.50
C GLN A 115 -1.90 -6.91 -9.46
N ALA A 116 -2.19 -6.29 -8.31
CA ALA A 116 -1.22 -6.17 -7.24
C ALA A 116 -0.73 -7.55 -6.75
N PRO A 117 0.60 -7.71 -6.54
CA PRO A 117 1.17 -8.97 -6.11
C PRO A 117 0.69 -9.38 -4.71
N ASP A 118 0.74 -10.69 -4.44
CA ASP A 118 0.50 -11.22 -3.11
C ASP A 118 1.80 -11.22 -2.32
N LEU A 119 1.85 -10.42 -1.26
CA LEU A 119 3.07 -10.24 -0.46
C LEU A 119 3.09 -11.10 0.81
N ALA A 120 2.01 -11.81 1.14
CA ALA A 120 1.86 -12.46 2.44
C ALA A 120 3.01 -13.42 2.75
N GLU A 121 3.31 -14.34 1.82
CA GLU A 121 4.38 -15.33 2.00
C GLU A 121 5.77 -14.67 2.12
N GLN A 122 6.03 -13.63 1.32
CA GLN A 122 7.32 -12.94 1.39
C GLN A 122 7.49 -12.21 2.72
N VAL A 123 6.45 -11.51 3.18
CA VAL A 123 6.46 -10.83 4.48
C VAL A 123 6.69 -11.84 5.60
N ASP A 124 6.03 -13.00 5.56
CA ASP A 124 6.24 -14.07 6.55
C ASP A 124 7.70 -14.55 6.55
N ARG A 125 8.31 -14.80 5.38
CA ARG A 125 9.73 -15.19 5.29
C ARG A 125 10.66 -14.12 5.86
N LEU A 126 10.40 -12.85 5.58
CA LEU A 126 11.19 -11.73 6.10
C LEU A 126 11.09 -11.63 7.62
N LEU A 127 9.89 -11.75 8.18
CA LEU A 127 9.65 -11.70 9.63
C LEU A 127 10.26 -12.88 10.37
N VAL A 128 10.26 -14.08 9.78
CA VAL A 128 10.94 -15.26 10.37
C VAL A 128 12.45 -15.08 10.41
N ARG A 129 13.04 -14.50 9.36
CA ARG A 129 14.49 -14.25 9.27
C ARG A 129 14.95 -13.06 10.12
N ASN A 130 14.05 -12.12 10.38
CA ASN A 130 14.31 -10.92 11.17
C ASN A 130 13.17 -10.72 12.19
N PRO A 131 13.14 -11.53 13.26
CA PRO A 131 12.11 -11.39 14.28
C PRO A 131 12.21 -9.99 14.88
N ALA A 132 11.08 -9.28 14.94
CA ALA A 132 11.04 -7.95 15.53
C ALA A 132 11.54 -8.01 16.98
N THR A 133 12.67 -7.36 17.25
CA THR A 133 13.26 -7.21 18.59
C THR A 133 12.60 -6.10 19.38
#